data_AF-A0A8T6ZFD5-F1
#
_entry.id   AF-A0A8T6ZFD5-F1
#
_cell.length_a   1.000
_cell.length_b   1.000
_cell.length_c   1.000
_cell.angle_alpha   90.00
_cell.angle_beta   90.00
_cell.angle_gamma   90.00
#
_symmetry.space_group_name_H-M   'P 1'
#
loop_
_entity.id
_entity.type
_entity.pdbx_description
1 polymer ?
#
loop_
_entity_poly.entity_id
_entity_poly.type
_entity_poly.pdbx_seq_one_letter_code
_entity_poly.pdbx_strand_id
1 'polypeptide(L)'
;MYGAQIKRVLQLRAGIYFAFLLLWGCASTEKNLPVPYSVTFQVAADVNRDSQNRPAPIALQTFQLKSGNNFSHADYFSLQSKPEDALGAELAGTDRIVLRPGESRTIHFPGGEAVRALGVVAGYRKLEKRRWKVVVALPPPASTNLFKFWQGKPSEMRYVIAVQGDGLVATPNAGDAP
;
A
#
# COMPACT_ATOMS: atom_id res chain seq x y z
N MET A 1 -67.14 -27.25 -25.56
CA MET A 1 -65.89 -27.73 -24.92
C MET A 1 -64.64 -27.04 -25.51
N TYR A 2 -64.61 -25.71 -25.69
CA TYR A 2 -63.48 -24.99 -26.31
C TYR A 2 -62.76 -23.99 -25.38
N GLY A 3 -63.37 -23.63 -24.24
CA GLY A 3 -62.86 -22.59 -23.33
C GLY A 3 -61.74 -23.01 -22.38
N ALA A 4 -61.53 -24.31 -22.15
CA ALA A 4 -60.49 -24.81 -21.24
C ALA A 4 -59.09 -24.84 -21.88
N GLN A 5 -59.01 -25.00 -23.21
CA GLN A 5 -57.73 -25.05 -23.94
C GLN A 5 -57.10 -23.66 -24.10
N ILE A 6 -57.92 -22.62 -24.30
CA ILE A 6 -57.45 -21.23 -24.49
C ILE A 6 -56.85 -20.66 -23.19
N LYS A 7 -57.46 -20.96 -22.03
CA LYS A 7 -56.93 -20.52 -20.72
C LYS A 7 -55.58 -21.18 -20.38
N ARG A 8 -55.37 -22.44 -20.75
CA ARG A 8 -54.07 -23.12 -20.54
C ARG A 8 -52.96 -22.49 -21.38
N VAL A 9 -53.22 -22.15 -22.65
CA VAL A 9 -52.24 -21.50 -23.53
C VAL A 9 -51.90 -20.08 -23.06
N LEU A 10 -52.87 -19.33 -22.55
CA LEU A 10 -52.65 -17.99 -22.00
C LEU A 10 -51.86 -18.02 -20.67
N GLN A 11 -52.11 -19.00 -19.81
CA GLN A 11 -51.35 -19.20 -18.56
C GLN A 11 -49.91 -19.68 -18.82
N LEU A 12 -49.68 -20.50 -19.84
CA LEU A 12 -48.34 -20.92 -20.27
C LEU A 12 -47.49 -19.74 -20.78
N ARG A 13 -48.09 -18.81 -21.52
CA ARG A 13 -47.38 -17.61 -22.03
C ARG A 13 -47.02 -16.64 -20.90
N ALA A 14 -47.92 -16.38 -19.95
CA ALA A 14 -47.66 -15.52 -18.80
C ALA A 14 -46.53 -16.05 -17.89
N GLY A 15 -46.42 -17.37 -17.71
CA GLY A 15 -45.33 -17.99 -16.97
C GLY A 15 -43.96 -17.83 -17.63
N ILE A 16 -43.90 -17.86 -18.97
CA ILE A 16 -42.66 -17.66 -19.74
C ILE A 16 -42.18 -16.20 -19.66
N TYR A 17 -43.08 -15.21 -19.72
CA TYR A 17 -42.71 -13.80 -19.53
C TYR A 17 -42.22 -13.49 -18.11
N PHE A 18 -42.78 -14.14 -17.08
CA PHE A 18 -42.31 -14.00 -15.70
C PHE A 18 -40.93 -14.65 -15.49
N ALA A 19 -40.66 -15.78 -16.14
CA ALA A 19 -39.34 -16.43 -16.11
C ALA A 19 -38.25 -15.61 -16.84
N PHE A 20 -38.60 -14.88 -17.91
CA PHE A 20 -37.67 -13.98 -18.60
C PHE A 20 -37.31 -12.71 -17.79
N LEU A 21 -38.18 -12.26 -16.88
CA LEU A 21 -37.92 -11.12 -15.99
C LEU A 21 -36.95 -11.44 -14.83
N LEU A 22 -36.76 -12.72 -14.50
CA LEU A 22 -35.85 -13.17 -13.43
C LEU A 22 -34.38 -13.32 -13.89
N LEU A 23 -34.08 -13.06 -15.16
CA LEU A 23 -32.73 -13.19 -15.74
C LEU A 23 -31.94 -11.86 -15.83
N TRP A 24 -32.48 -10.74 -15.32
CA TRP A 24 -31.80 -9.45 -15.29
C TRP A 24 -31.07 -9.21 -13.96
N GLY A 25 -30.24 -10.17 -13.56
CA GLY A 25 -29.47 -10.09 -12.32
C GLY A 25 -28.02 -10.50 -12.51
N CYS A 26 -27.18 -9.59 -12.98
CA CYS A 26 -25.73 -9.71 -12.82
C CYS A 26 -25.14 -8.35 -12.46
N ALA A 27 -25.18 -8.02 -11.17
CA ALA A 27 -24.31 -6.99 -10.61
C ALA A 27 -23.08 -7.69 -10.00
N SER A 28 -22.01 -7.82 -10.79
CA SER A 28 -20.71 -8.22 -10.27
C SER A 28 -20.03 -7.01 -9.64
N THR A 29 -20.16 -6.85 -8.32
CA THR A 29 -19.44 -5.80 -7.59
C THR A 29 -18.00 -6.24 -7.40
N GLU A 30 -17.06 -5.58 -8.08
CA GLU A 30 -15.63 -5.71 -7.80
C GLU A 30 -15.30 -5.06 -6.46
N LYS A 31 -14.56 -5.76 -5.59
CA LYS A 31 -14.08 -5.22 -4.32
C LYS A 31 -12.56 -5.16 -4.33
N ASN A 32 -12.03 -3.95 -4.09
CA ASN A 32 -10.62 -3.75 -3.84
C ASN A 32 -10.30 -4.13 -2.40
N LEU A 33 -9.31 -5.00 -2.22
CA LEU A 33 -8.82 -5.37 -0.91
C LEU A 33 -7.42 -4.77 -0.69
N PRO A 34 -7.18 -4.11 0.46
CA PRO A 34 -5.84 -3.71 0.86
C PRO A 34 -4.89 -4.90 0.87
N VAL A 35 -3.70 -4.72 0.29
CA VAL A 35 -2.62 -5.72 0.36
C VAL A 35 -1.72 -5.33 1.53
N PRO A 36 -1.60 -6.17 2.57
CA PRO A 36 -0.70 -5.91 3.68
C PRO A 36 0.76 -5.99 3.21
N TYR A 37 1.62 -5.21 3.83
CA TYR A 37 3.05 -5.25 3.55
C TYR A 37 3.86 -5.01 4.82
N SER A 38 5.08 -5.54 4.84
CA SER A 38 6.04 -5.31 5.91
C SER A 38 7.34 -4.71 5.39
N VAL A 39 7.97 -3.91 6.25
CA VAL A 39 9.22 -3.22 5.95
C VAL A 39 10.21 -3.52 7.05
N THR A 40 11.30 -4.19 6.69
CA THR A 40 12.44 -4.40 7.59
C THR A 40 13.45 -3.27 7.39
N PHE A 41 13.63 -2.46 8.42
CA PHE A 41 14.69 -1.46 8.48
C PHE A 41 15.95 -2.11 9.05
N GLN A 42 17.03 -2.15 8.26
CA GLN A 42 18.33 -2.67 8.68
C GLN A 42 19.28 -1.50 8.89
N VAL A 43 19.58 -1.16 10.13
CA VAL A 43 20.39 0.02 10.48
C VAL A 43 21.85 -0.37 10.61
N ALA A 44 22.72 0.31 9.87
CA ALA A 44 24.16 0.11 10.00
C ALA A 44 24.65 0.45 11.41
N ALA A 45 25.63 -0.30 11.92
CA ALA A 45 26.21 -0.09 13.25
C ALA A 45 26.91 1.28 13.39
N ASP A 46 27.24 1.91 12.27
CA ASP A 46 27.98 3.16 12.22
C ASP A 46 27.17 4.34 11.67
N VAL A 47 25.84 4.22 11.66
CA VAL A 47 24.92 5.22 11.14
C VAL A 47 24.98 6.55 11.92
N ASN A 48 24.64 7.64 11.22
CA ASN A 48 24.32 8.95 11.80
C ASN A 48 25.35 9.49 12.82
N ARG A 49 26.64 9.38 12.52
CA ARG A 49 27.70 9.73 13.47
C ARG A 49 27.67 11.19 13.94
N ASP A 50 27.97 11.41 15.21
CA ASP A 50 28.06 12.74 15.84
C ASP A 50 29.36 13.49 15.47
N SER A 51 29.58 14.67 16.05
CA SER A 51 30.80 15.47 15.83
C SER A 51 32.07 14.81 16.36
N GLN A 52 31.96 13.81 17.24
CA GLN A 52 33.06 12.98 17.75
C GLN A 52 33.18 11.66 16.97
N ASN A 53 32.49 11.53 15.84
CA ASN A 53 32.47 10.34 14.99
C ASN A 53 31.89 9.09 15.67
N ARG A 54 31.03 9.26 16.69
CA ARG A 54 30.36 8.16 17.38
C ARG A 54 29.00 7.87 16.74
N PRO A 55 28.61 6.61 16.49
CA PRO A 55 27.30 6.27 15.93
C PRO A 55 26.17 6.78 16.83
N ALA A 56 25.10 7.28 16.23
CA ALA A 56 23.96 7.83 16.96
C ALA A 56 22.62 7.30 16.43
N PRO A 57 21.55 7.30 17.26
CA PRO A 57 20.23 6.91 16.79
C PRO A 57 19.76 7.73 15.59
N ILE A 58 18.92 7.13 14.76
CA ILE A 58 18.34 7.78 13.58
C ILE A 58 16.82 7.73 13.63
N ALA A 59 16.19 8.87 13.38
CA ALA A 59 14.75 8.98 13.24
C ALA A 59 14.36 8.69 11.78
N LEU A 60 13.42 7.78 11.58
CA LEU A 60 12.79 7.52 10.29
C LEU A 60 11.34 8.00 10.35
N GLN A 61 10.90 8.74 9.34
CA GLN A 61 9.50 9.08 9.13
C GLN A 61 9.01 8.38 7.88
N THR A 62 7.98 7.56 8.03
CA THR A 62 7.35 6.82 6.95
C THR A 62 6.07 7.52 6.51
N PHE A 63 5.84 7.57 5.22
CA PHE A 63 4.70 8.22 4.58
C PHE A 63 3.97 7.19 3.73
N GLN A 64 2.73 6.91 4.06
CA GLN A 64 1.83 6.13 3.21
C GLN A 64 1.24 7.08 2.19
N LEU A 65 1.45 6.81 0.90
CA LEU A 65 1.16 7.74 -0.17
C LEU A 65 0.27 7.11 -1.25
N LYS A 66 -0.63 7.91 -1.83
CA LYS A 66 -1.47 7.51 -2.97
C LYS A 66 -0.71 7.57 -4.30
N SER A 67 0.33 8.40 -4.38
CA SER A 67 1.33 8.49 -5.45
C SER A 67 2.68 8.84 -4.84
N GLY A 68 3.80 8.63 -5.54
CA GLY A 68 5.14 9.04 -5.05
C GLY A 68 5.60 10.40 -5.57
N ASN A 69 4.75 11.13 -6.28
CA ASN A 69 5.17 12.21 -7.17
C ASN A 69 5.53 13.49 -6.39
N ASN A 70 4.62 13.96 -5.55
CA ASN A 70 4.86 15.16 -4.74
C ASN A 70 5.97 14.87 -3.72
N PHE A 71 5.92 13.70 -3.09
CA PHE A 71 6.94 13.28 -2.14
C PHE A 71 8.34 13.23 -2.74
N SER A 72 8.51 12.78 -3.99
CA SER A 72 9.83 12.74 -4.64
C SER A 72 10.44 14.13 -4.82
N HIS A 73 9.62 15.14 -5.10
CA HIS A 73 10.06 16.52 -5.34
C HIS A 73 10.12 17.39 -4.07
N ALA A 74 9.42 16.99 -3.00
CA ALA A 74 9.40 17.73 -1.74
C ALA A 74 10.78 17.78 -1.06
N ASP A 75 11.13 18.94 -0.51
CA ASP A 75 12.33 19.11 0.29
C ASP A 75 12.17 18.54 1.70
N TYR A 76 13.30 18.37 2.40
CA TYR A 76 13.33 17.78 3.74
C TYR A 76 12.52 18.59 4.76
N PHE A 77 12.63 19.92 4.76
CA PHE A 77 12.00 20.75 5.78
C PHE A 77 10.48 20.76 5.63
N SER A 78 9.99 20.80 4.39
CA SER A 78 8.57 20.68 4.08
C SER A 78 7.99 19.36 4.58
N LEU A 79 8.65 18.23 4.30
CA LEU A 79 8.23 16.90 4.75
C LEU A 79 8.25 16.73 6.27
N GLN A 80 9.16 17.41 6.97
CA GLN A 80 9.30 17.29 8.42
C GLN A 80 8.36 18.20 9.21
N SER A 81 8.05 19.39 8.68
CA SER A 81 7.29 20.42 9.40
C SER A 81 5.81 20.46 9.01
N LYS A 82 5.50 20.34 7.72
CA LYS A 82 4.14 20.47 7.17
C LYS A 82 3.91 19.48 6.02
N PRO A 83 3.95 18.17 6.30
CA PRO A 83 3.79 17.16 5.26
C PRO A 83 2.42 17.20 4.57
N GLU A 84 1.36 17.59 5.29
CA GLU A 84 0.02 17.77 4.72
C GLU A 84 0.00 18.87 3.64
N ASP A 85 0.68 20.00 3.87
CA ASP A 85 0.76 21.10 2.89
C ASP A 85 1.62 20.69 1.68
N ALA A 86 2.71 19.96 1.92
CA ALA A 86 3.65 19.55 0.89
C ALA A 86 3.11 18.44 -0.03
N LEU A 87 2.30 17.54 0.52
CA LEU A 87 1.83 16.33 -0.17
C LEU A 87 0.35 16.42 -0.55
N GLY A 88 -0.44 17.17 0.21
CA GLY A 88 -1.87 17.35 0.00
C GLY A 88 -2.60 16.01 -0.05
N ALA A 89 -3.45 15.84 -1.07
CA ALA A 89 -4.25 14.63 -1.26
C ALA A 89 -3.42 13.35 -1.48
N GLU A 90 -2.12 13.47 -1.79
CA GLU A 90 -1.20 12.33 -1.93
C GLU A 90 -0.97 11.63 -0.58
N LEU A 91 -1.00 12.35 0.54
CA LEU A 91 -0.75 11.78 1.86
C LEU A 91 -1.94 10.97 2.35
N ALA A 92 -1.70 9.71 2.73
CA ALA A 92 -2.68 8.85 3.37
C ALA A 92 -2.38 8.63 4.86
N GLY A 93 -1.11 8.78 5.27
CA GLY A 93 -0.73 8.72 6.67
C GLY A 93 0.77 8.87 6.86
N THR A 94 1.17 9.22 8.07
CA THR A 94 2.58 9.34 8.47
C THR A 94 2.80 8.59 9.79
N ASP A 95 3.99 8.04 9.96
CA ASP A 95 4.45 7.48 11.24
C ASP A 95 5.94 7.80 11.44
N ARG A 96 6.40 7.83 12.69
CA ARG A 96 7.78 8.15 13.04
C ARG A 96 8.33 7.14 14.04
N ILE A 97 9.51 6.62 13.71
CA ILE A 97 10.25 5.69 14.54
C ILE A 97 11.67 6.19 14.77
N VAL A 98 12.27 5.78 15.89
CA VAL A 98 13.69 6.00 16.17
C VAL A 98 14.34 4.64 16.34
N LEU A 99 15.43 4.43 15.60
CA LEU A 99 16.19 3.18 15.58
C LEU A 99 17.61 3.41 16.08
N ARG A 100 18.15 2.41 16.78
CA ARG A 100 19.53 2.42 17.27
C ARG A 100 20.51 1.96 16.18
N PRO A 101 21.79 2.37 16.24
CA PRO A 101 22.81 1.79 15.38
C PRO A 101 22.86 0.27 15.52
N GLY A 102 22.92 -0.47 14.41
CA GLY A 102 22.93 -1.93 14.38
C GLY A 102 21.55 -2.59 14.59
N GLU A 103 20.49 -1.82 14.77
CA GLU A 103 19.14 -2.36 14.97
C GLU A 103 18.54 -2.88 13.65
N SER A 104 17.85 -4.01 13.74
CA SER A 104 16.95 -4.49 12.67
C SER A 104 15.52 -4.54 13.21
N ARG A 105 14.60 -3.82 12.58
CA ARG A 105 13.19 -3.77 13.00
C ARG A 105 12.25 -3.92 11.82
N THR A 106 11.30 -4.84 11.93
CA THR A 106 10.23 -5.03 10.95
C THR A 106 8.96 -4.31 11.41
N ILE A 107 8.35 -3.55 10.50
CA ILE A 107 7.06 -2.88 10.72
C ILE A 107 6.06 -3.45 9.74
N HIS A 108 4.89 -3.83 10.25
CA HIS A 108 3.79 -4.35 9.45
C HIS A 108 2.75 -3.25 9.23
N PHE A 109 2.33 -3.12 7.98
CA PHE A 109 1.30 -2.18 7.56
C PHE A 109 0.10 -2.98 7.03
N PRO A 110 -1.13 -2.66 7.46
CA PRO A 110 -2.32 -3.31 6.94
C PRO A 110 -2.58 -3.01 5.45
N GLY A 111 -1.85 -2.03 4.88
CA GLY A 111 -2.12 -1.48 3.56
C GLY A 111 -3.32 -0.53 3.57
N GLY A 112 -3.61 0.03 2.40
CA GLY A 112 -4.79 0.86 2.20
C GLY A 112 -5.28 0.78 0.76
N GLU A 113 -6.59 0.91 0.54
CA GLU A 113 -7.20 0.79 -0.79
C GLU A 113 -6.66 1.82 -1.79
N ALA A 114 -6.24 3.00 -1.30
CA ALA A 114 -5.67 4.07 -2.11
C ALA A 114 -4.15 4.19 -2.02
N VAL A 115 -3.48 3.44 -1.14
CA VAL A 115 -2.02 3.54 -0.93
C VAL A 115 -1.31 2.81 -2.07
N ARG A 116 -0.35 3.47 -2.71
CA ARG A 116 0.43 2.96 -3.86
C ARG A 116 1.93 3.12 -3.69
N ALA A 117 2.37 3.91 -2.71
CA ALA A 117 3.78 4.09 -2.42
C ALA A 117 4.03 4.28 -0.92
N LEU A 118 5.22 3.88 -0.49
CA LEU A 118 5.77 4.17 0.83
C LEU A 118 6.96 5.11 0.65
N GLY A 119 6.81 6.34 1.13
CA GLY A 119 7.92 7.27 1.30
C GLY A 119 8.63 7.02 2.63
N VAL A 120 9.96 7.08 2.65
CA VAL A 120 10.74 7.04 3.90
C VAL A 120 11.73 8.19 3.91
N VAL A 121 11.73 8.97 4.97
CA VAL A 121 12.70 10.04 5.26
C VAL A 121 13.54 9.63 6.46
N ALA A 122 14.85 9.73 6.34
CA ALA A 122 15.80 9.54 7.42
C ALA A 122 16.38 10.87 7.88
N GLY A 123 16.28 11.15 9.17
CA GLY A 123 16.81 12.34 9.81
C GLY A 123 18.32 12.24 10.06
N TYR A 124 19.12 12.15 8.99
CA TYR A 124 20.58 12.22 9.09
C TYR A 124 21.00 13.60 9.60
N ARG A 125 22.03 13.63 10.46
CA ARG A 125 22.64 14.87 10.94
C ARG A 125 23.24 15.73 9.81
N LYS A 126 23.78 15.09 8.77
CA LYS A 126 24.36 15.75 7.59
C LYS A 126 23.60 15.27 6.35
N LEU A 127 22.73 16.09 5.80
CA LEU A 127 21.83 15.70 4.70
C LEU A 127 22.48 15.84 3.33
N GLU A 128 23.41 16.77 3.15
CA GLU A 128 23.85 17.28 1.85
C GLU A 128 24.54 16.22 0.98
N LYS A 129 25.07 15.15 1.60
CA LYS A 129 25.77 14.05 0.91
C LYS A 129 25.09 12.69 1.12
N ARG A 130 23.89 12.65 1.69
CA ARG A 130 23.21 11.40 2.05
C ARG A 130 21.95 11.27 1.22
N ARG A 131 21.65 10.06 0.76
CA ARG A 131 20.30 9.75 0.25
C ARG A 131 19.35 9.63 1.44
N TRP A 132 18.83 10.77 1.88
CA TRP A 132 17.98 10.88 3.07
C TRP A 132 16.51 10.49 2.82
N LYS A 133 16.12 10.24 1.57
CA LYS A 133 14.76 9.89 1.17
C LYS A 133 14.75 8.76 0.16
N VAL A 134 13.74 7.90 0.25
CA VAL A 134 13.45 6.86 -0.73
C VAL A 134 11.95 6.69 -0.89
N VAL A 135 11.53 6.26 -2.08
CA VAL A 135 10.16 5.87 -2.39
C VAL A 135 10.16 4.41 -2.80
N VAL A 136 9.28 3.63 -2.18
CA VAL A 136 9.04 2.23 -2.52
C VAL A 136 7.66 2.15 -3.16
N ALA A 137 7.59 1.64 -4.40
CA ALA A 137 6.33 1.36 -5.06
C ALA A 137 5.66 0.15 -4.38
N LEU A 138 4.39 0.29 -4.05
CA LEU A 138 3.57 -0.77 -3.48
C LEU A 138 2.66 -1.35 -4.56
N PRO A 139 2.26 -2.61 -4.44
CA PRO A 139 1.34 -3.22 -5.40
C PRO A 139 -0.01 -2.49 -5.41
N PRO A 140 -0.73 -2.52 -6.54
CA PRO A 140 -2.12 -2.12 -6.53
C PRO A 140 -2.93 -3.05 -5.60
N PRO A 141 -4.08 -2.58 -5.08
CA PRO A 141 -5.02 -3.40 -4.33
C PRO A 141 -5.41 -4.64 -5.14
N ALA A 142 -5.59 -5.75 -4.44
CA ALA A 142 -6.08 -6.95 -5.09
C ALA A 142 -7.55 -6.75 -5.48
N SER A 143 -7.87 -6.89 -6.78
CA SER A 143 -9.25 -6.93 -7.25
C SER A 143 -9.81 -8.34 -7.10
N THR A 144 -10.76 -8.48 -6.18
CA THR A 144 -11.55 -9.71 -6.05
C THR A 144 -12.90 -9.52 -6.72
N ASN A 145 -13.32 -10.52 -7.50
CA ASN A 145 -14.68 -10.61 -8.03
C ASN A 145 -15.37 -11.84 -7.41
N LEU A 146 -16.69 -11.96 -7.59
CA LEU A 146 -17.48 -13.06 -7.01
C LEU A 146 -16.98 -14.46 -7.45
N PHE A 147 -16.24 -14.56 -8.56
CA PHE A 147 -15.66 -15.81 -9.06
C PHE A 147 -14.27 -16.13 -8.48
N LYS A 148 -13.64 -15.20 -7.76
CA LYS A 148 -12.31 -15.33 -7.14
C LYS A 148 -12.36 -15.75 -5.66
N PHE A 149 -13.48 -16.26 -5.15
CA PHE A 149 -13.61 -16.69 -3.75
C PHE A 149 -12.67 -17.85 -3.36
N TRP A 150 -12.09 -18.54 -4.34
CA TRP A 150 -11.06 -19.58 -4.16
C TRP A 150 -9.63 -19.04 -4.03
N GLN A 151 -9.38 -17.74 -4.26
CA GLN A 151 -8.06 -17.13 -4.07
C GLN A 151 -7.86 -16.81 -2.58
N GLY A 152 -6.79 -17.33 -1.98
CA GLY A 152 -6.40 -17.05 -0.60
C GLY A 152 -6.17 -15.55 -0.35
N LYS A 153 -6.05 -15.16 0.93
CA LYS A 153 -5.70 -13.77 1.30
C LYS A 153 -4.45 -13.32 0.52
N PRO A 154 -4.40 -12.08 0.02
CA PRO A 154 -3.23 -11.55 -0.68
C PRO A 154 -1.97 -11.78 0.17
N SER A 155 -0.90 -12.29 -0.46
CA SER A 155 0.38 -12.49 0.23
C SER A 155 0.92 -11.15 0.73
N GLU A 156 1.47 -11.16 1.94
CA GLU A 156 2.09 -9.98 2.52
C GLU A 156 3.38 -9.65 1.77
N MET A 157 3.46 -8.46 1.17
CA MET A 157 4.68 -8.04 0.48
C MET A 157 5.75 -7.61 1.47
N ARG A 158 7.01 -7.99 1.23
CA ARG A 158 8.12 -7.72 2.16
C ARG A 158 9.15 -6.82 1.50
N TYR A 159 9.52 -5.75 2.19
CA TYR A 159 10.53 -4.80 1.74
C TYR A 159 11.67 -4.73 2.75
N VAL A 160 12.89 -4.50 2.26
CA VAL A 160 14.05 -4.22 3.11
C VAL A 160 14.59 -2.83 2.77
N ILE A 161 14.73 -2.00 3.79
CA ILE A 161 15.34 -0.67 3.68
C ILE A 161 16.60 -0.68 4.54
N ALA A 162 17.76 -0.72 3.89
CA ALA A 162 19.03 -0.54 4.57
C ALA A 162 19.23 0.95 4.88
N VAL A 163 19.58 1.25 6.13
CA VAL A 163 19.85 2.60 6.63
C VAL A 163 21.34 2.71 6.90
N GLN A 164 22.10 3.17 5.90
CA GLN A 164 23.55 3.17 5.90
C GLN A 164 24.11 4.57 6.20
N GLY A 165 25.43 4.71 6.37
CA GLY A 165 26.07 6.01 6.64
C GLY A 165 26.03 6.99 5.45
N ASP A 166 25.92 6.47 4.23
CA ASP A 166 25.84 7.18 2.95
C ASP A 166 24.38 7.39 2.46
N GLY A 167 23.42 6.64 3.00
CA GLY A 167 22.00 6.91 2.78
C GLY A 167 21.10 5.69 2.96
N LEU A 168 19.81 5.91 2.69
CA LEU A 168 18.81 4.87 2.61
C LEU A 168 18.99 4.05 1.33
N VAL A 169 18.81 2.73 1.38
CA VAL A 169 18.77 1.85 0.21
C VAL A 169 17.56 0.94 0.33
N ALA A 170 16.56 1.15 -0.54
CA ALA A 170 15.44 0.22 -0.64
C ALA A 170 15.82 -0.92 -1.60
N THR A 171 15.64 -2.15 -1.13
CA THR A 171 15.73 -3.34 -1.97
C THR A 171 14.36 -4.00 -1.95
N PRO A 172 13.74 -4.24 -3.12
CA PRO A 172 12.58 -5.11 -3.18
C PRO A 172 13.05 -6.48 -2.69
N ASN A 173 12.48 -6.98 -1.59
CA ASN A 173 12.74 -8.37 -1.24
C ASN A 173 11.82 -9.19 -2.13
N ALA A 174 12.41 -9.93 -3.07
CA ALA A 174 11.71 -10.90 -3.90
C ALA A 174 11.31 -12.10 -3.02
N GLY A 175 10.36 -11.87 -2.11
CA GLY A 175 9.72 -12.91 -1.32
C GLY A 175 8.41 -13.28 -2.00
N ASP A 176 8.52 -14.25 -2.91
CA ASP A 176 7.45 -15.07 -3.47
C ASP A 176 6.51 -14.37 -4.47
N ALA A 177 7.05 -14.12 -5.67
CA ALA A 177 6.21 -14.27 -6.87
C ALA A 177 5.87 -15.76 -7.04
N PRO A 178 4.61 -16.14 -7.30
CA PRO A 178 4.33 -17.46 -7.88
C PRO A 178 4.95 -17.58 -9.28
#